data_AF-A0A2S9GF34-F1
#
_entry.id   AF-A0A2S9GF34-F1
#
_cell.length_a   1.000
_cell.length_b   1.000
_cell.length_c   1.000
_cell.angle_alpha   90.00
_cell.angle_beta   90.00
_cell.angle_gamma   90.00
#
_symmetry.space_group_name_H-M   'P 1'
#
loop_
_entity.id
_entity.type
_entity.pdbx_description
1 polymer ?
#
loop_
_entity_poly.entity_id
_entity_poly.type
_entity_poly.pdbx_seq_one_letter_code
_entity_poly.pdbx_strand_id
1 'polypeptide(L)'
;IRPLGVLTQVVRGAMVSALSAPYVRLARSKGAGDFRVVTHHAPRNAAAPALTVAGDLAVGLINGAVVVEAIFGWPGIGKLMIDAI
;
A
#
# COMPACT_ATOMS: atom_id res chain seq x y z
N ILE A 1 6.54 7.69 11.64
CA ILE A 1 6.34 8.48 10.38
C ILE A 1 6.97 7.84 9.13
N ARG A 2 8.17 7.23 9.21
CA ARG A 2 8.84 6.56 8.07
C ARG A 2 7.96 5.64 7.19
N PRO A 3 7.15 4.70 7.72
CA PRO A 3 6.36 3.79 6.88
C PRO A 3 5.28 4.50 6.05
N LEU A 4 4.64 5.54 6.60
CA LEU A 4 3.66 6.35 5.87
C LEU A 4 4.32 7.20 4.78
N GLY A 5 5.55 7.67 5.02
CA GLY A 5 6.34 8.40 4.02
C GLY A 5 6.67 7.56 2.79
N VAL A 6 7.08 6.30 2.99
CA VAL A 6 7.39 5.38 1.88
C VAL A 6 6.13 5.06 1.08
N LEU A 7 5.03 4.75 1.78
CA LEU A 7 3.76 4.44 1.11
C LEU A 7 3.27 5.63 0.27
N THR A 8 3.30 6.85 0.81
CA THR A 8 2.88 8.06 0.08
C THR A 8 3.78 8.36 -1.12
N GLN A 9 5.10 8.18 -0.99
CA GLN A 9 6.02 8.32 -2.12
C GLN A 9 5.71 7.33 -3.25
N VAL A 10 5.46 6.07 -2.91
CA VAL A 10 5.13 5.01 -3.88
C VAL A 10 3.79 5.29 -4.56
N VAL A 11 2.75 5.61 -3.79
CA VAL A 11 1.43 5.97 -4.31
C VAL A 11 1.52 7.18 -5.24
N ARG A 12 2.28 8.21 -4.86
CA ARG A 12 2.50 9.40 -5.70
C ARG A 12 3.19 9.04 -7.01
N GLY A 13 4.27 8.25 -6.96
CA GLY A 13 4.97 7.80 -8.16
C GLY A 13 4.07 6.99 -9.09
N ALA A 14 3.29 6.06 -8.53
CA ALA A 14 2.34 5.24 -9.27
C ALA A 14 1.24 6.09 -9.94
N MET A 15 0.72 7.11 -9.24
CA MET A 15 -0.27 8.03 -9.80
C MET A 15 0.28 8.87 -10.95
N VAL A 16 1.52 9.34 -10.87
CA VAL A 16 2.17 10.10 -11.97
C VAL A 16 2.29 9.23 -13.23
N SER A 17 2.73 7.99 -13.09
CA SER A 17 2.81 7.03 -14.19
C SER A 17 1.43 6.68 -14.76
N ALA A 18 0.44 6.47 -13.88
CA ALA A 18 -0.93 6.16 -14.27
C ALA A 18 -1.61 7.30 -15.03
N LEU A 19 -1.43 8.55 -14.61
CA LEU A 19 -1.98 9.73 -15.29
C LEU A 19 -1.37 9.97 -16.68
N SER A 20 -0.13 9.53 -16.88
CA SER A 20 0.59 9.66 -18.15
C SER A 20 0.24 8.54 -19.16
N ALA A 21 -0.53 7.54 -18.73
CA ALA A 21 -0.78 6.34 -19.51
C ALA A 21 -1.80 6.54 -20.66
N PRO A 22 -1.73 5.73 -21.74
CA PRO A 22 -2.60 5.86 -22.91
C PRO A 22 -4.11 5.74 -22.61
N TYR A 23 -4.50 4.90 -21.64
CA TYR A 23 -5.91 4.73 -21.27
C TYR A 23 -6.52 6.00 -20.67
N VAL A 24 -5.73 6.85 -20.02
CA VAL A 24 -6.18 8.15 -19.51
C VAL A 24 -6.44 9.11 -20.66
N ARG A 25 -5.57 9.13 -21.67
CA ARG A 25 -5.76 9.94 -22.88
C ARG A 25 -7.04 9.53 -23.62
N LEU A 26 -7.29 8.23 -23.72
CA LEU A 26 -8.51 7.69 -24.33
C LEU A 26 -9.77 7.99 -23.49
N ALA A 27 -9.67 7.99 -22.17
CA ALA A 27 -10.78 8.40 -21.31
C ALA A 27 -11.09 9.90 -21.47
N ARG A 28 -10.07 10.76 -21.55
CA ARG A 28 -10.24 12.19 -21.80
C ARG A 28 -10.86 12.50 -23.16
N SER A 29 -10.43 11.81 -24.23
CA SER A 29 -11.03 12.01 -25.56
C SER A 29 -12.49 11.56 -25.63
N LYS A 30 -12.90 10.63 -24.76
CA LYS A 30 -14.30 10.22 -24.56
C LYS A 30 -15.11 11.17 -23.65
N GLY A 31 -14.53 12.30 -23.24
CA GLY A 31 -15.21 13.30 -22.41
C GLY A 31 -15.16 13.02 -20.90
N ALA A 32 -14.28 12.13 -20.42
CA ALA A 32 -14.07 11.99 -18.97
C ALA A 32 -13.37 13.25 -18.42
N GLY A 33 -14.04 13.96 -17.51
CA GLY A 33 -13.45 15.10 -16.79
C GLY A 33 -12.31 14.69 -15.87
N ASP A 34 -11.43 15.65 -15.54
CA ASP A 34 -10.23 15.43 -14.72
C ASP A 34 -10.54 14.77 -13.38
N PHE A 35 -11.66 15.15 -12.74
CA PHE A 35 -12.09 14.55 -11.48
C PHE A 35 -12.35 13.04 -11.61
N ARG A 36 -13.00 12.60 -12.70
CA ARG A 36 -13.31 11.19 -12.95
C ARG A 36 -12.05 10.38 -13.29
N VAL A 37 -11.09 11.01 -13.97
CA VAL A 37 -9.79 10.41 -14.26
C VAL A 37 -9.01 10.16 -12.96
N VAL A 38 -8.92 11.15 -12.08
CA VAL A 38 -8.13 11.07 -10.84
C VAL A 38 -8.77 10.15 -9.79
N THR A 39 -10.11 10.09 -9.73
CA THR A 39 -10.81 9.29 -8.71
C THR A 39 -11.13 7.87 -9.15
N HIS A 40 -11.30 7.60 -10.45
CA HIS A 40 -11.80 6.30 -10.93
C HIS A 40 -10.86 5.60 -11.91
N HIS A 41 -10.18 6.32 -12.81
CA HIS A 41 -9.35 5.68 -13.86
C HIS A 41 -7.89 5.49 -13.45
N ALA A 42 -7.23 6.54 -12.94
CA ALA A 42 -5.84 6.47 -12.50
C ALA A 42 -5.61 5.55 -11.27
N PRO A 43 -6.42 5.61 -10.19
CA PRO A 43 -6.12 4.88 -8.96
C PRO A 43 -6.29 3.37 -9.12
N ARG A 44 -7.17 2.90 -10.01
CA ARG A 44 -7.36 1.46 -10.26
C ARG A 44 -6.10 0.78 -10.79
N ASN A 45 -5.25 1.52 -11.50
CA ASN A 45 -3.97 1.02 -12.00
C ASN A 45 -2.81 1.38 -11.05
N ALA A 46 -2.87 2.55 -10.39
CA ALA A 46 -1.87 2.96 -9.41
C ALA A 46 -1.95 2.18 -8.07
N ALA A 47 -3.07 1.50 -7.79
CA ALA A 47 -3.26 0.72 -6.57
C ALA A 47 -2.38 -0.54 -6.50
N ALA A 48 -1.98 -1.13 -7.64
CA ALA A 48 -1.17 -2.35 -7.65
C ALA A 48 0.16 -2.19 -6.89
N PRO A 49 1.03 -1.20 -7.19
CA PRO A 49 2.25 -0.97 -6.42
C PRO A 49 1.97 -0.50 -4.98
N ALA A 50 0.87 0.22 -4.74
CA ALA A 50 0.48 0.63 -3.39
C ALA A 50 0.16 -0.58 -2.50
N LEU A 51 -0.55 -1.58 -3.05
CA LEU A 51 -0.87 -2.83 -2.37
C LEU A 51 0.37 -3.65 -2.05
N THR A 52 1.32 -3.73 -2.98
CA THR A 52 2.59 -4.44 -2.76
C THR A 52 3.35 -3.85 -1.57
N VAL A 53 3.52 -2.52 -1.54
CA VAL A 53 4.24 -1.86 -0.45
C VAL A 53 3.46 -1.89 0.86
N ALA A 54 2.13 -1.76 0.81
CA ALA A 54 1.30 -1.92 2.00
C ALA A 54 1.43 -3.32 2.61
N GLY A 55 1.51 -4.37 1.78
CA GLY A 55 1.74 -5.74 2.22
C GLY A 55 3.08 -5.90 2.92
N ASP A 56 4.15 -5.37 2.33
CA ASP A 56 5.49 -5.39 2.94
C ASP A 56 5.52 -4.67 4.28
N LEU A 57 4.91 -3.49 4.37
CA LEU A 57 4.78 -2.74 5.62
C LEU A 57 3.96 -3.51 6.68
N ALA A 58 2.90 -4.21 6.28
CA ALA A 58 2.09 -5.03 7.18
C ALA A 58 2.90 -6.22 7.73
N VAL A 59 3.69 -6.90 6.89
CA VAL A 59 4.60 -7.97 7.32
C VAL A 59 5.66 -7.43 8.29
N GLY A 60 6.21 -6.26 8.01
CA GLY A 60 7.14 -5.59 8.93
C GLY A 60 6.53 -5.28 10.29
N LEU A 61 5.27 -4.85 10.33
CA LEU A 61 4.53 -4.61 11.58
C LEU A 61 4.30 -5.90 12.38
N ILE A 62 3.91 -6.99 11.71
CA ILE A 62 3.71 -8.29 12.35
C ILE A 62 5.02 -8.78 12.98
N ASN A 63 6.14 -8.72 12.25
CA ASN A 63 7.45 -9.08 12.78
C ASN A 63 7.84 -8.22 13.99
N GLY A 64 7.60 -6.90 13.91
CA GLY A 64 7.82 -6.01 15.05
C GLY A 64 6.98 -6.36 16.27
N ALA A 65 5.72 -6.74 16.08
CA ALA A 65 4.83 -7.14 17.17
C ALA A 65 5.33 -8.39 17.89
N VAL A 66 5.79 -9.42 17.16
CA VAL A 66 6.36 -10.64 17.76
C VAL A 66 7.58 -10.33 18.63
N VAL A 67 8.45 -9.42 18.19
CA VAL A 67 9.62 -8.99 18.98
C VAL A 67 9.19 -8.31 20.28
N VAL A 68 8.16 -7.46 20.22
CA VAL A 68 7.61 -6.80 21.42
C VAL A 68 6.99 -7.82 22.38
N GLU A 69 6.24 -8.81 21.88
CA GLU A 69 5.68 -9.90 22.68
C GLU A 69 6.76 -10.72 23.40
N ALA A 70 7.85 -11.04 22.69
CA ALA A 70 8.97 -11.79 23.25
C ALA A 70 9.70 -11.03 24.36
N ILE A 71 9.98 -9.73 24.14
CA ILE A 71 10.76 -8.91 25.10
C ILE A 71 9.93 -8.56 26.34
N PHE A 72 8.68 -8.12 26.16
CA PHE A 72 7.84 -7.67 27.27
C PHE A 72 7.03 -8.79 27.92
N GLY A 73 7.16 -10.01 27.41
CA GLY A 73 6.47 -11.17 27.96
C GLY A 73 4.95 -11.16 27.74
N TRP A 74 4.42 -10.25 26.92
CA TRP A 74 2.98 -10.06 26.72
C TRP A 74 2.38 -11.25 25.96
N PRO A 75 1.26 -11.87 26.43
CA PRO A 75 0.69 -13.05 25.80
C PRO A 75 -0.06 -12.63 24.53
N GLY A 76 0.60 -12.77 23.39
CA GLY A 76 0.04 -12.56 22.06
C GLY A 76 0.06 -13.81 21.20
N ILE A 77 -0.43 -13.66 19.97
CA ILE A 77 -0.55 -14.76 19.00
C ILE A 77 0.84 -15.25 18.58
N GLY A 78 1.86 -14.37 18.56
CA GLY A 78 3.23 -14.73 18.23
C GLY A 78 3.83 -15.71 19.24
N LYS A 79 3.64 -15.47 20.54
CA LYS A 79 4.06 -16.41 21.59
C LYS A 79 3.39 -17.78 21.48
N LEU A 80 2.07 -17.81 21.25
CA LEU A 80 1.32 -19.07 21.10
C LEU A 80 1.82 -19.93 19.93
N MET A 81 2.26 -19.30 18.84
CA MET A 81 2.83 -20.00 17.67
C MET A 81 4.23 -20.55 17.95
N ILE A 82 5.02 -19.86 18.78
CA ILE A 82 6.38 -20.31 19.18
C ILE A 82 6.28 -21.46 20.18
N ASP A 83 5.37 -21.37 21.16
CA ASP A 83 5.18 -22.40 22.19
C ASP A 83 4.54 -23.69 21.63
N ALA A 84 3.92 -23.63 20.44
CA ALA A 84 3.30 -24.78 19.78
C ALA A 84 4.28 -25.64 18.96
N ILE A 85 5.55 -25.23 18.84
CA ILE A 85 6.66 -25.96 18.22
C ILE A 85 7.41 -26.75 19.30
#